data_AF-A0A4R8TIA1-F1
#
_entry.id   AF-A0A4R8TIA1-F1
#
_cell.length_a   1.000
_cell.length_b   1.000
_cell.length_c   1.000
_cell.angle_alpha   90.00
_cell.angle_beta   90.00
_cell.angle_gamma   90.00
#
_symmetry.space_group_name_H-M   'P 1'
#
loop_
_entity.id
_entity.type
_entity.pdbx_description
1 polymer ?
#
loop_
_entity_poly.entity_id
_entity_poly.type
_entity_poly.pdbx_seq_one_letter_code
_entity_poly.pdbx_strand_id
1 'polypeptide(L)'
;MSGILTFFVWAFFALDVNAVSYRYVLTYATTNFICHADFEITPYSDPSDNPLITTNSIYCVLADKENGATYDIPAHSEESPNGAVIYTTSLGPMNQRGHYGVEIGINQPAYTYANNVHLPAVNPRVNFYFDFHARPLGACNYRQGAEQLAQTNGERIQPYNCPSTSRVGRWAACIVPCTKFW
;
A
#
# COMPACT_ATOMS: atom_id res chain seq x y z
N MET A 1 -60.81 28.22 4.73
CA MET A 1 -59.76 29.00 5.41
C MET A 1 -58.50 28.17 5.42
N SER A 2 -57.43 28.78 4.94
CA SER A 2 -56.08 28.24 4.80
C SER A 2 -55.47 27.91 6.16
N GLY A 3 -54.67 26.86 6.23
CA GLY A 3 -53.88 26.47 7.40
C GLY A 3 -52.64 25.73 6.93
N ILE A 4 -51.65 26.50 6.49
CA ILE A 4 -50.34 26.04 6.02
C ILE A 4 -49.61 25.39 7.21
N LEU A 5 -49.30 24.09 7.09
CA LEU A 5 -48.33 23.41 7.95
C LEU A 5 -47.05 23.21 7.13
N THR A 6 -46.11 24.14 7.31
CA THR A 6 -44.77 24.09 6.71
C THR A 6 -43.96 23.06 7.48
N PHE A 7 -43.95 21.80 7.03
CA PHE A 7 -42.95 20.83 7.47
C PHE A 7 -41.63 21.15 6.76
N PHE A 8 -40.75 21.88 7.46
CA PHE A 8 -39.34 21.98 7.11
C PHE A 8 -38.71 20.59 7.29
N VAL A 9 -38.69 19.80 6.22
CA VAL A 9 -37.86 18.61 6.13
C VAL A 9 -36.42 19.10 5.97
N TRP A 10 -35.69 19.15 7.09
CA TRP A 10 -34.23 19.15 7.06
C TRP A 10 -33.79 17.82 6.45
N ALA A 11 -33.65 17.80 5.13
CA ALA A 11 -32.89 16.76 4.46
C ALA A 11 -31.45 16.92 4.95
N PHE A 12 -31.08 16.13 5.97
CA PHE A 12 -29.70 15.75 6.20
C PHE A 12 -29.22 15.11 4.90
N PHE A 13 -28.57 15.89 4.05
CA PHE A 13 -27.63 15.34 3.09
C PHE A 13 -26.48 14.78 3.92
N ALA A 14 -26.67 13.58 4.46
CA ALA A 14 -25.56 12.68 4.70
C ALA A 14 -24.96 12.44 3.31
N LEU A 15 -23.97 13.25 2.95
CA LEU A 15 -23.01 12.82 1.95
C LEU A 15 -22.38 11.57 2.58
N ASP A 16 -22.88 10.40 2.20
CA ASP A 16 -22.15 9.16 2.34
C ASP A 16 -20.87 9.31 1.50
N VAL A 17 -19.88 10.00 2.05
CA VAL A 17 -18.50 9.90 1.62
C VAL A 17 -18.10 8.49 2.04
N ASN A 18 -18.49 7.52 1.21
CA ASN A 18 -18.01 6.15 1.32
C ASN A 18 -16.50 6.24 1.16
N ALA A 19 -15.78 6.27 2.27
CA ALA A 19 -14.33 6.13 2.26
C ALA A 19 -14.05 4.71 1.75
N VAL A 20 -13.70 4.61 0.46
CA VAL A 20 -13.43 3.32 -0.18
C VAL A 20 -12.06 2.84 0.26
N SER A 21 -12.00 1.80 1.08
CA SER A 21 -10.76 1.11 1.43
C SER A 21 -10.35 0.18 0.29
N TYR A 22 -9.07 0.22 -0.09
CA TYR A 22 -8.48 -0.66 -1.09
C TYR A 22 -7.42 -1.55 -0.44
N ARG A 23 -7.55 -2.87 -0.58
CA ARG A 23 -6.63 -3.84 0.01
C ARG A 23 -5.57 -4.31 -0.98
N TYR A 24 -4.31 -4.17 -0.57
CA TYR A 24 -3.14 -4.43 -1.40
C TYR A 24 -2.14 -5.36 -0.71
N VAL A 25 -1.32 -6.01 -1.52
CA VAL A 25 -0.12 -6.73 -1.08
C VAL A 25 1.10 -6.08 -1.73
N LEU A 26 2.00 -5.53 -0.92
CA LEU A 26 3.34 -5.16 -1.34
C LEU A 26 4.27 -6.36 -1.15
N THR A 27 4.76 -6.89 -2.26
CA THR A 27 5.85 -7.86 -2.29
C THR A 27 7.17 -7.12 -2.36
N TYR A 28 8.10 -7.50 -1.49
CA TYR A 28 9.44 -6.95 -1.43
C TYR A 28 10.44 -8.04 -1.09
N ALA A 29 11.67 -7.85 -1.54
CA ALA A 29 12.69 -8.88 -1.46
C ALA A 29 14.01 -8.34 -0.90
N THR A 30 14.75 -9.28 -0.34
CA THR A 30 16.16 -9.15 0.03
C THR A 30 16.94 -10.21 -0.74
N THR A 31 18.23 -10.40 -0.46
CA THR A 31 19.02 -11.46 -1.12
C THR A 31 18.45 -12.86 -0.90
N ASN A 32 17.93 -13.16 0.29
CA ASN A 32 17.57 -14.52 0.71
C ASN A 32 16.08 -14.70 1.05
N PHE A 33 15.32 -13.60 1.12
CA PHE A 33 13.93 -13.62 1.53
C PHE A 33 13.04 -12.85 0.57
N ILE A 34 11.83 -13.35 0.39
CA ILE A 34 10.72 -12.63 -0.21
C ILE A 34 9.68 -12.41 0.88
N CYS A 35 9.17 -11.19 0.98
CA CYS A 35 8.22 -10.79 1.99
C CYS A 35 6.98 -10.18 1.33
N HIS A 36 5.85 -10.35 2.01
CA HIS A 36 4.55 -9.87 1.58
C HIS A 36 3.91 -9.10 2.74
N ALA A 37 3.56 -7.84 2.48
CA ALA A 37 2.82 -7.01 3.40
C ALA A 37 1.42 -6.77 2.84
N ASP A 38 0.42 -7.28 3.54
CA ASP A 38 -1.00 -7.04 3.29
C ASP A 38 -1.45 -5.82 4.11
N PHE A 39 -2.05 -4.86 3.42
CA PHE A 39 -2.56 -3.65 4.03
C PHE A 39 -3.74 -3.09 3.27
N GLU A 40 -4.50 -2.25 3.96
CA GLU A 40 -5.57 -1.45 3.40
C GLU A 40 -5.15 0.02 3.32
N ILE A 41 -5.47 0.67 2.20
CA ILE A 41 -5.31 2.11 2.04
C ILE A 41 -6.70 2.74 1.85
N THR A 42 -7.03 3.66 2.73
CA THR A 42 -8.25 4.46 2.66
C THR A 42 -7.85 5.89 2.29
N PRO A 43 -7.96 6.27 1.01
CA PRO A 43 -7.66 7.62 0.58
C PRO A 43 -8.77 8.57 1.08
N TYR A 44 -8.37 9.75 1.54
CA TYR A 44 -9.30 10.79 1.93
C TYR A 44 -9.74 11.61 0.72
N SER A 45 -10.91 12.24 0.83
CA SER A 45 -11.44 13.15 -0.19
C SER A 45 -10.62 14.44 -0.32
N ASP A 46 -9.88 14.82 0.73
CA ASP A 46 -8.92 15.92 0.66
C ASP A 46 -7.56 15.38 0.18
N PRO A 47 -7.06 15.80 -0.99
CA PRO A 47 -5.76 15.36 -1.51
C PRO A 47 -4.55 15.89 -0.72
N SER A 48 -4.76 16.80 0.25
CA SER A 48 -3.72 17.26 1.17
C SER A 48 -3.52 16.33 2.38
N ASP A 49 -4.50 15.47 2.67
CA ASP A 49 -4.39 14.46 3.71
C ASP A 49 -3.66 13.21 3.22
N ASN A 50 -2.77 12.67 4.05
CA ASN A 50 -2.19 11.36 3.78
C ASN A 50 -3.29 10.30 3.94
N PRO A 51 -3.47 9.37 2.96
CA PRO A 51 -4.35 8.23 3.11
C PRO A 51 -4.10 7.49 4.41
N LEU A 52 -5.16 7.01 5.05
CA LEU A 52 -5.01 6.09 6.17
C LEU A 52 -4.50 4.75 5.64
N ILE A 53 -3.50 4.18 6.33
CA ILE A 53 -3.02 2.83 6.06
C ILE A 53 -3.27 1.94 7.28
N THR A 54 -3.81 0.76 7.04
CA THR A 54 -4.04 -0.25 8.07
C THR A 54 -3.30 -1.51 7.68
N THR A 55 -2.33 -1.92 8.51
CA THR A 55 -1.55 -3.14 8.30
C THR A 55 -2.37 -4.34 8.73
N ASN A 56 -2.54 -5.32 7.83
CA ASN A 56 -3.24 -6.57 8.14
C ASN A 56 -2.26 -7.66 8.57
N SER A 57 -1.21 -7.89 7.77
CA SER A 57 -0.20 -8.91 8.06
C SER A 57 1.07 -8.66 7.28
N ILE A 58 2.21 -9.10 7.82
CA ILE A 58 3.48 -9.10 7.13
C ILE A 58 4.15 -10.46 7.37
N TYR A 59 4.56 -11.14 6.31
CA TYR A 59 5.28 -12.41 6.42
C TYR A 59 6.36 -12.53 5.35
N CYS A 60 7.40 -13.31 5.65
CA CYS A 60 8.46 -13.64 4.71
C CYS A 60 8.60 -15.15 4.50
N VAL A 61 9.13 -15.52 3.35
CA VAL A 61 9.58 -16.87 2.99
C VAL A 61 11.01 -16.81 2.49
N LEU A 62 11.72 -17.93 2.58
CA LEU A 62 13.03 -18.05 1.95
C LEU A 62 12.88 -18.05 0.43
N ALA A 63 13.72 -17.29 -0.27
CA ALA A 63 13.63 -17.11 -1.72
C ALA A 63 13.91 -18.40 -2.51
N ASP A 64 14.69 -19.32 -1.95
CA ASP A 64 14.96 -20.64 -2.52
C ASP A 64 13.92 -21.71 -2.11
N LYS A 65 13.02 -21.38 -1.18
CA LYS A 65 12.02 -22.30 -0.61
C LYS A 65 10.69 -21.59 -0.40
N GLU A 66 10.11 -21.07 -1.49
CA GLU A 66 8.87 -20.30 -1.43
C GLU A 66 7.64 -21.09 -0.92
N ASN A 67 7.66 -22.43 -1.01
CA ASN A 67 6.64 -23.31 -0.41
C ASN A 67 7.04 -23.84 0.99
N GLY A 68 8.07 -23.24 1.59
CA GLY A 68 8.65 -23.65 2.87
C GLY A 68 8.04 -22.93 4.06
N ALA A 69 8.83 -22.80 5.12
CA ALA A 69 8.43 -22.10 6.33
C ALA A 69 8.15 -20.60 6.06
N THR A 70 7.08 -20.10 6.66
CA THR A 70 6.75 -18.67 6.73
C THR A 70 7.29 -18.08 8.02
N TYR A 71 7.69 -16.82 7.95
CA TYR A 71 8.26 -16.05 9.03
C TYR A 71 7.42 -14.80 9.21
N ASP A 72 6.54 -14.81 10.21
CA ASP A 72 5.66 -13.67 10.47
C ASP A 72 6.45 -12.51 11.08
N ILE A 73 6.08 -11.30 10.70
CA ILE A 73 6.66 -10.07 11.20
C ILE A 73 5.57 -9.33 11.96
N PRO A 74 5.76 -9.04 13.26
CA PRO A 74 4.79 -8.29 14.01
C PRO A 74 4.67 -6.87 13.44
N ALA A 75 3.43 -6.42 13.22
CA ALA A 75 3.16 -5.02 12.94
C ALA A 75 3.42 -4.18 14.19
N HIS A 76 3.83 -2.93 14.01
CA HIS A 76 4.02 -1.99 15.11
C HIS A 76 2.70 -1.79 15.88
N SER A 77 2.77 -2.01 17.18
CA SER A 77 1.66 -1.85 18.13
C SER A 77 2.22 -1.62 19.53
N GLU A 78 1.36 -1.34 20.52
CA GLU A 78 1.78 -1.25 21.92
C GLU A 78 2.44 -2.56 22.41
N GLU A 79 1.94 -3.70 21.94
CA GLU A 79 2.44 -5.04 22.27
C GLU A 79 3.71 -5.40 21.49
N SER A 80 3.96 -4.72 20.37
CA SER A 80 5.13 -4.90 19.51
C SER A 80 5.69 -3.54 19.07
N PRO A 81 6.30 -2.75 19.98
CA PRO A 81 6.74 -1.38 19.68
C PRO A 81 7.91 -1.35 18.69
N ASN A 82 8.62 -2.47 18.53
CA ASN A 82 9.65 -2.64 17.51
C ASN A 82 9.13 -3.46 16.32
N GLY A 83 7.81 -3.48 16.10
CA GLY A 83 7.18 -4.07 14.93
C GLY A 83 7.45 -3.28 13.66
N ALA A 84 7.16 -3.88 12.51
CA ALA A 84 7.24 -3.18 11.23
C ALA A 84 6.14 -2.11 11.11
N VAL A 85 6.51 -0.94 10.60
CA VAL A 85 5.59 0.19 10.39
C VAL A 85 5.33 0.35 8.90
N ILE A 86 4.08 0.19 8.46
CA ILE A 86 3.66 0.62 7.12
C ILE A 86 3.18 2.06 7.22
N TYR A 87 3.63 2.91 6.30
CA TYR A 87 3.31 4.34 6.30
C TYR A 87 2.98 4.83 4.90
N THR A 88 2.32 5.99 4.86
CA THR A 88 2.12 6.79 3.65
C THR A 88 2.69 8.18 3.83
N THR A 89 3.27 8.76 2.78
CA THR A 89 3.76 10.15 2.79
C THR A 89 3.43 10.82 1.47
N SER A 90 2.80 11.99 1.50
CA SER A 90 2.47 12.77 0.32
C SER A 90 3.70 13.05 -0.57
N LEU A 91 3.55 12.88 -1.88
CA LEU A 91 4.56 13.19 -2.89
C LEU A 91 4.49 14.65 -3.37
N GLY A 92 3.64 15.47 -2.74
CA GLY A 92 3.40 16.86 -3.09
C GLY A 92 1.96 17.12 -3.50
N PRO A 93 1.67 18.35 -3.96
CA PRO A 93 0.32 18.75 -4.31
C PRO A 93 -0.19 18.02 -5.56
N MET A 94 -1.50 18.06 -5.73
CA MET A 94 -2.19 17.61 -6.94
C MET A 94 -1.62 18.31 -8.19
N ASN A 95 -1.40 17.54 -9.26
CA ASN A 95 -0.90 18.06 -10.53
C ASN A 95 -2.02 18.61 -11.42
N GLN A 96 -1.66 19.13 -12.60
CA GLN A 96 -2.60 19.75 -13.55
C GLN A 96 -3.69 18.80 -14.09
N ARG A 97 -3.51 17.48 -13.98
CA ARG A 97 -4.49 16.47 -14.36
C ARG A 97 -5.45 16.09 -13.24
N GLY A 98 -5.28 16.68 -12.06
CA GLY A 98 -6.03 16.30 -10.87
C GLY A 98 -5.49 15.05 -10.19
N HIS A 99 -4.26 14.62 -10.49
CA HIS A 99 -3.66 13.45 -9.85
C HIS A 99 -2.82 13.87 -8.66
N TYR A 100 -2.88 13.12 -7.57
CA TYR A 100 -1.99 13.28 -6.43
C TYR A 100 -1.34 11.93 -6.10
N GLY A 101 -0.18 11.99 -5.45
CA GLY A 101 0.65 10.82 -5.21
C GLY A 101 1.05 10.70 -3.76
N VAL A 102 1.26 9.46 -3.33
CA VAL A 102 1.80 9.11 -2.02
C VAL A 102 2.92 8.09 -2.18
N GLU A 103 3.95 8.19 -1.36
CA GLU A 103 4.88 7.09 -1.11
C GLU A 103 4.20 6.16 -0.10
N ILE A 104 4.11 4.88 -0.44
CA ILE A 104 3.82 3.80 0.50
C ILE A 104 5.15 3.15 0.85
N GLY A 105 5.48 3.09 2.13
CA GLY A 105 6.71 2.48 2.61
C GLY A 105 6.50 1.57 3.79
N ILE A 106 7.45 0.66 4.00
CA ILE A 106 7.49 -0.21 5.17
C ILE A 106 8.84 0.03 5.85
N ASN A 107 8.83 0.30 7.15
CA ASN A 107 10.04 0.26 7.98
C ASN A 107 10.05 -1.08 8.71
N GLN A 108 10.72 -2.08 8.13
CA GLN A 108 10.87 -3.40 8.74
C GLN A 108 12.24 -3.50 9.43
N PRO A 109 12.28 -3.72 10.76
CA PRO A 109 13.53 -3.98 11.45
C PRO A 109 14.04 -5.40 11.17
N ALA A 110 15.28 -5.66 11.59
CA ALA A 110 15.83 -7.01 11.52
C ALA A 110 15.18 -7.91 12.58
N TYR A 111 14.94 -9.18 12.23
CA TYR A 111 14.41 -10.20 13.13
C TYR A 111 15.31 -11.42 13.17
N THR A 112 15.41 -12.02 14.35
CA THR A 112 16.03 -13.34 14.53
C THR A 112 14.99 -14.27 15.14
N TYR A 113 14.67 -15.34 14.41
CA TYR A 113 13.71 -16.33 14.86
C TYR A 113 14.40 -17.40 15.73
N ALA A 114 13.61 -18.15 16.50
CA ALA A 114 14.12 -19.17 17.43
C ALA A 114 14.96 -20.28 16.75
N ASN A 115 14.74 -20.52 15.46
CA ASN A 115 15.51 -21.44 14.63
C ASN A 115 16.78 -20.82 14.02
N ASN A 116 17.26 -19.69 14.54
CA ASN A 116 18.42 -18.92 14.08
C ASN A 116 18.32 -18.41 12.63
N VAL A 117 17.10 -18.27 12.12
CA VAL A 117 16.88 -17.58 10.85
C VAL A 117 16.96 -16.08 11.08
N HIS A 118 17.89 -15.43 10.37
CA HIS A 118 18.11 -13.99 10.46
C HIS A 118 17.50 -13.28 9.25
N LEU A 119 16.41 -12.57 9.50
CA LEU A 119 15.78 -11.70 8.51
C LEU A 119 16.39 -10.29 8.65
N PRO A 120 17.02 -9.73 7.61
CA PRO A 120 17.61 -8.40 7.70
C PRO A 120 16.55 -7.31 7.73
N ALA A 121 16.95 -6.12 8.20
CA ALA A 121 16.14 -4.92 8.06
C ALA A 121 16.00 -4.55 6.58
N VAL A 122 14.80 -4.12 6.16
CA VAL A 122 14.51 -3.71 4.79
C VAL A 122 13.45 -2.62 4.79
N ASN A 123 13.58 -1.65 3.90
CA ASN A 123 12.70 -0.49 3.87
C ASN A 123 12.11 -0.28 2.48
N PRO A 124 11.25 -1.19 1.98
CA PRO A 124 10.70 -1.09 0.63
C PRO A 124 9.82 0.16 0.51
N ARG A 125 9.88 0.80 -0.67
CA ARG A 125 9.07 1.98 -1.00
C ARG A 125 8.49 1.89 -2.39
N VAL A 126 7.28 2.37 -2.56
CA VAL A 126 6.60 2.48 -3.87
C VAL A 126 5.80 3.77 -3.91
N ASN A 127 5.78 4.44 -5.06
CA ASN A 127 4.90 5.58 -5.26
C ASN A 127 3.56 5.08 -5.79
N PHE A 128 2.47 5.64 -5.28
CA PHE A 128 1.11 5.29 -5.66
C PHE A 128 0.31 6.56 -5.94
N TYR A 129 -0.48 6.55 -7.01
CA TYR A 129 -1.22 7.72 -7.47
C TYR A 129 -2.73 7.49 -7.47
N PHE A 130 -3.46 8.56 -7.21
CA PHE A 130 -4.91 8.62 -7.23
C PHE A 130 -5.40 9.76 -8.12
N ASP A 131 -6.63 9.66 -8.63
CA ASP A 131 -7.33 10.76 -9.29
C ASP A 131 -7.98 11.71 -8.27
N PHE A 132 -8.57 12.81 -8.74
CA PHE A 132 -9.21 13.81 -7.89
C PHE A 132 -10.44 13.31 -7.12
N HIS A 133 -10.92 12.10 -7.40
CA HIS A 133 -11.97 11.42 -6.65
C HIS A 133 -11.42 10.30 -5.75
N ALA A 134 -10.11 10.32 -5.45
CA ALA A 134 -9.46 9.32 -4.62
C ALA A 134 -9.52 7.88 -5.21
N ARG A 135 -9.66 7.75 -6.55
CA ARG A 135 -9.61 6.44 -7.21
C ARG A 135 -8.17 6.06 -7.55
N PRO A 136 -7.77 4.80 -7.34
CA PRO A 136 -6.40 4.36 -7.60
C PRO A 136 -6.09 4.40 -9.10
N LEU A 137 -5.03 5.12 -9.46
CA LEU A 137 -4.44 5.13 -10.81
C LEU A 137 -3.30 4.12 -10.93
N GLY A 138 -2.63 3.84 -9.81
CA GLY A 138 -1.70 2.74 -9.67
C GLY A 138 -0.31 3.12 -9.18
N ALA A 139 0.59 2.13 -9.23
CA ALA A 139 1.93 2.23 -8.67
C ALA A 139 3.01 2.59 -9.72
N CYS A 140 4.12 3.13 -9.22
CA CYS A 140 5.35 3.40 -9.96
C CYS A 140 6.56 3.53 -9.01
N ASN A 141 7.76 3.59 -9.58
CA ASN A 141 9.00 3.91 -8.87
C ASN A 141 9.22 3.04 -7.61
N TYR A 142 9.38 1.74 -7.83
CA TYR A 142 9.67 0.77 -6.77
C TYR A 142 11.14 0.90 -6.35
N ARG A 143 11.40 0.97 -5.04
CA ARG A 143 12.73 1.23 -4.47
C ARG A 143 13.00 0.33 -3.27
N GLN A 144 14.28 0.17 -2.96
CA GLN A 144 14.77 -0.43 -1.70
C GLN A 144 14.21 -1.84 -1.43
N GLY A 145 14.17 -2.67 -2.48
CA GLY A 145 13.69 -4.05 -2.41
C GLY A 145 12.18 -4.19 -2.65
N ALA A 146 11.43 -3.12 -2.89
CA ALA A 146 10.05 -3.25 -3.36
C ALA A 146 10.02 -3.91 -4.76
N GLU A 147 9.25 -4.98 -4.91
CA GLU A 147 9.20 -5.77 -6.15
C GLU A 147 7.86 -5.54 -6.87
N GLN A 148 6.74 -5.69 -6.17
CA GLN A 148 5.42 -5.63 -6.79
C GLN A 148 4.35 -5.16 -5.81
N LEU A 149 3.39 -4.37 -6.31
CA LEU A 149 2.16 -4.04 -5.60
C LEU A 149 0.98 -4.63 -6.38
N ALA A 150 0.12 -5.39 -5.72
CA ALA A 150 -1.04 -6.03 -6.33
C ALA A 150 -2.27 -5.91 -5.42
N GLN A 151 -3.49 -5.97 -5.99
CA GLN A 151 -4.70 -6.10 -5.20
C GLN A 151 -4.84 -7.53 -4.66
N THR A 152 -5.45 -7.68 -3.48
CA THR A 152 -5.57 -9.00 -2.80
C THR A 152 -6.43 -10.02 -3.55
N ASN A 153 -7.32 -9.58 -4.44
CA ASN A 153 -8.02 -10.46 -5.38
C ASN A 153 -7.12 -11.03 -6.50
N GLY A 154 -5.81 -10.72 -6.47
CA GLY A 154 -4.83 -11.14 -7.48
C GLY A 154 -4.84 -10.26 -8.73
N GLU A 155 -5.70 -9.23 -8.79
CA GLU A 155 -5.71 -8.29 -9.90
C GLU A 155 -4.46 -7.41 -9.86
N ARG A 156 -3.75 -7.40 -10.99
CA ARG A 156 -2.58 -6.54 -11.16
C ARG A 156 -3.04 -5.10 -11.29
N ILE A 157 -2.40 -4.23 -10.53
CA ILE A 157 -2.59 -2.79 -10.64
C ILE A 157 -1.92 -2.31 -11.94
N GLN A 158 -2.59 -1.43 -12.69
CA GLN A 158 -2.05 -0.90 -13.92
C GLN A 158 -0.66 -0.24 -13.72
N PRO A 159 0.30 -0.47 -14.63
CA PRO A 159 0.14 -1.09 -15.94
C PRO A 159 0.41 -2.61 -15.92
N TYR A 160 -0.39 -3.36 -16.68
CA TYR A 160 -0.28 -4.82 -16.80
C TYR A 160 1.06 -5.30 -17.40
N ASN A 161 1.68 -4.47 -18.26
CA ASN A 161 2.97 -4.75 -18.88
C ASN A 161 4.10 -4.19 -18.02
N CYS A 162 4.61 -5.07 -17.18
CA CYS A 162 5.68 -4.83 -16.26
C CYS A 162 7.03 -5.12 -16.94
N PRO A 163 7.86 -4.13 -17.29
CA PRO A 163 9.20 -4.40 -17.80
C PRO A 163 10.04 -4.98 -16.66
N SER A 164 10.24 -6.30 -16.67
CA SER A 164 11.02 -7.02 -15.67
C SER A 164 12.50 -6.69 -15.83
N THR A 165 13.11 -6.06 -14.83
CA THR A 165 14.56 -5.73 -14.84
C THR A 165 15.37 -6.47 -13.76
N SER A 166 14.72 -7.00 -12.72
CA SER A 166 15.36 -7.80 -11.66
C SER A 166 14.42 -8.88 -11.15
N ARG A 167 14.98 -10.00 -10.68
CA ARG A 167 14.24 -11.12 -10.12
C ARG A 167 14.83 -11.56 -8.78
N VAL A 168 13.96 -11.91 -7.84
CA VAL A 168 14.31 -12.65 -6.62
C VAL A 168 13.36 -13.85 -6.53
N GLY A 169 13.91 -15.06 -6.63
CA GLY A 169 13.10 -16.26 -6.79
C GLY A 169 12.25 -16.21 -8.07
N ARG A 170 10.94 -16.47 -7.96
CA ARG A 170 10.00 -16.33 -9.09
C ARG A 170 9.42 -14.92 -9.27
N TRP A 171 9.70 -14.00 -8.34
CA TRP A 171 9.14 -12.65 -8.35
C TRP A 171 10.01 -11.71 -9.19
N ALA A 172 9.35 -10.81 -9.91
CA ALA A 172 10.00 -9.85 -10.78
C ALA A 172 9.65 -8.42 -10.35
N ALA A 173 10.67 -7.57 -10.22
CA ALA A 173 10.49 -6.17 -9.91
C ALA A 173 9.76 -5.45 -11.03
N CYS A 174 8.75 -4.67 -10.66
CA CYS A 174 7.98 -3.87 -11.61
C CYS A 174 8.45 -2.43 -11.70
N ILE A 175 9.49 -2.17 -12.48
CA ILE A 175 10.02 -0.80 -12.59
C ILE A 175 9.22 -0.01 -13.62
N VAL A 176 8.16 0.64 -13.15
CA VAL A 176 7.35 1.56 -13.95
C VAL A 176 7.71 3.01 -13.59
N PRO A 177 8.08 3.87 -14.56
CA PRO A 177 8.34 5.28 -14.29
C PRO A 177 7.03 6.01 -13.92
N CYS A 178 7.11 7.00 -13.02
CA CYS A 178 5.94 7.75 -12.61
C CYS A 178 5.44 8.75 -13.67
N THR A 179 6.21 9.00 -14.74
CA THR A 179 5.88 9.96 -15.82
C THR A 179 4.50 9.77 -16.42
N LYS A 180 3.94 8.55 -16.41
CA LYS A 180 2.56 8.28 -16.86
C LYS A 180 1.48 9.02 -16.07
N PHE A 181 1.77 9.44 -14.84
CA PHE A 181 0.83 10.13 -13.96
C PHE A 181 0.94 11.65 -14.02
N TRP A 182 1.97 12.19 -14.69
CA TRP A 182 2.22 13.62 -14.87
C TRP A 182 1.73 14.11 -16.22
#